data_AF-A0A4R2BXF2-F1
#
_entry.id   AF-A0A4R2BXF2-F1
#
_cell.length_a   1.000
_cell.length_b   1.000
_cell.length_c   1.000
_cell.angle_alpha   90.00
_cell.angle_beta   90.00
_cell.angle_gamma   90.00
#
_symmetry.space_group_name_H-M   'P 1'
#
loop_
_entity.id
_entity.type
_entity.pdbx_description
1 polymer ?
#
loop_
_entity_poly.entity_id
_entity_poly.type
_entity_poly.pdbx_seq_one_letter_code
_entity_poly.pdbx_strand_id
1 'polypeptide(L)' 'KRSSPLKAWGLSVARRRGMAKATVAVARRLAIILHRMWVDNTPYRWEAKAA' A
#
# COMPACT_ATOMS: atom_id res chain seq x y z
N LYS A 1 -1.73 -16.83 -4.40
CA LYS A 1 -2.12 -15.42 -4.13
C LYS A 1 -1.03 -14.76 -3.27
N ARG A 2 -0.25 -13.82 -3.82
CA ARG A 2 0.82 -13.12 -3.07
C ARG A 2 0.20 -11.99 -2.22
N SER A 3 0.41 -11.99 -0.90
CA SER A 3 -0.05 -10.92 0.00
C SER A 3 1.04 -9.86 0.14
N SER A 4 0.76 -8.62 -0.26
CA SER A 4 1.68 -7.50 -0.03
C SER A 4 1.46 -6.88 1.35
N PRO A 5 2.49 -6.26 1.96
CA PRO A 5 2.34 -5.52 3.22
C PRO A 5 1.23 -4.45 3.14
N LEU A 6 1.08 -3.82 1.98
CA LEU A 6 0.03 -2.83 1.72
C LEU A 6 -1.37 -3.43 1.79
N LYS A 7 -1.56 -4.66 1.29
CA LYS A 7 -2.82 -5.39 1.39
C LYS A 7 -3.15 -5.73 2.85
N ALA A 8 -2.17 -6.22 3.60
CA ALA A 8 -2.36 -6.52 5.02
C ALA A 8 -2.73 -5.27 5.83
N TRP A 9 -2.04 -4.15 5.57
CA TRP A 9 -2.37 -2.86 6.16
C TRP A 9 -3.78 -2.39 5.78
N GLY A 10 -4.15 -2.47 4.50
CA GLY A 10 -5.49 -2.12 4.03
C GLY A 10 -6.60 -2.90 4.73
N LEU A 11 -6.41 -4.20 4.94
CA LEU A 11 -7.35 -5.05 5.68
C LEU A 11 -7.44 -4.67 7.17
N SER A 12 -6.32 -4.29 7.80
CA SER A 12 -6.32 -3.75 9.18
C SER A 12 -7.06 -2.42 9.28
N VAL A 13 -6.96 -1.55 8.28
CA VAL A 13 -7.74 -0.30 8.21
C VAL A 13 -9.23 -0.61 8.02
N ALA A 14 -9.58 -1.56 7.16
CA ALA A 14 -10.96 -1.99 6.96
C ALA A 14 -11.60 -2.48 8.25
N ARG A 15 -10.87 -3.28 9.03
CA ARG A 15 -11.33 -3.78 10.34
C ARG A 15 -11.62 -2.65 11.34
N ARG A 16 -10.82 -1.57 11.32
CA ARG A 16 -10.95 -0.47 12.30
C ARG A 16 -11.90 0.64 11.88
N ARG A 17 -12.04 0.91 10.58
CA ARG A 17 -12.69 2.12 10.05
C ARG A 17 -13.70 1.85 8.93
N GLY A 18 -13.90 0.60 8.54
CA GLY A 18 -14.80 0.20 7.46
C GLY A 18 -14.14 0.19 6.07
N MET A 19 -14.74 -0.57 5.14
CA MET A 19 -14.19 -0.83 3.80
C MET A 19 -14.02 0.43 2.95
N ALA A 20 -14.99 1.35 2.95
CA ALA A 20 -14.92 2.58 2.16
C ALA A 20 -13.68 3.43 2.50
N LYS A 21 -13.41 3.60 3.81
CA LYS A 21 -12.23 4.34 4.29
C LYS A 21 -10.94 3.61 3.98
N ALA A 22 -10.95 2.27 4.05
CA ALA A 22 -9.79 1.44 3.72
C ALA A 22 -9.41 1.55 2.24
N THR A 23 -10.38 1.51 1.32
CA THR A 23 -10.13 1.65 -0.11
C THR A 23 -9.47 2.98 -0.44
N VAL A 24 -10.00 4.09 0.09
CA VAL A 24 -9.42 5.43 -0.12
C VAL A 24 -8.01 5.52 0.48
N ALA A 25 -7.79 4.95 1.67
CA ALA A 25 -6.48 4.96 2.32
C ALA A 25 -5.43 4.16 1.53
N VAL A 26 -5.81 2.99 0.99
CA VAL A 26 -4.94 2.17 0.13
C VAL A 26 -4.65 2.90 -1.18
N ALA A 27 -5.65 3.50 -1.83
CA ALA A 27 -5.45 4.25 -3.07
C ALA A 27 -4.48 5.42 -2.91
N ARG A 28 -4.61 6.20 -1.82
CA ARG A 28 -3.68 7.29 -1.51
C ARG A 28 -2.24 6.79 -1.35
N ARG A 29 -2.05 5.68 -0.62
CA ARG A 29 -0.72 5.12 -0.43
C ARG A 29 -0.13 4.54 -1.72
N LEU A 30 -0.96 3.94 -2.57
CA LEU A 30 -0.57 3.48 -3.90
C LEU A 30 -0.10 4.64 -4.78
N ALA A 31 -0.86 5.74 -4.82
CA ALA A 31 -0.50 6.93 -5.62
C ALA A 31 0.87 7.48 -5.23
N ILE A 32 1.17 7.56 -3.92
CA ILE A 32 2.47 8.01 -3.42
C ILE A 32 3.59 7.06 -3.86
N ILE A 33 3.39 5.75 -3.74
CA ILE A 33 4.42 4.77 -4.12
C ILE A 33 4.70 4.86 -5.63
N LEU A 34 3.65 4.89 -6.46
CA LEU A 34 3.79 5.00 -7.91
C LEU A 34 4.49 6.31 -8.32
N HIS A 35 4.13 7.42 -7.68
CA HIS A 35 4.78 8.70 -7.94
C HIS A 35 6.26 8.67 -7.55
N ARG A 36 6.62 8.06 -6.41
CA ARG A 36 8.03 7.92 -6.00
C ARG A 36 8.82 7.02 -6.94
N MET A 37 8.24 5.90 -7.36
CA MET A 37 8.87 5.02 -8.36
C MET A 37 9.13 5.76 -9.68
N TRP A 38 8.17 6.58 -10.12
CA TRP A 38 8.31 7.39 -11.33
C TRP A 38 9.47 8.39 -11.22
N VAL A 39 9.55 9.11 -10.10
CA VAL A 39 10.59 10.13 -9.88
C VAL A 39 11.97 9.50 -9.70
N ASP A 40 12.05 8.41 -8.94
CA ASP A 40 13.32 7.79 -8.55
C ASP A 40 13.80 6.70 -9.56
N ASN A 41 13.01 6.39 -10.60
CA ASN A 41 13.23 5.25 -11.52
C ASN A 41 13.49 3.92 -10.81
N THR A 42 12.93 3.73 -9.61
CA THR A 42 13.13 2.51 -8.81
C THR A 42 11.97 1.52 -8.98
N PRO A 43 12.25 0.21 -9.04
CA PRO A 43 11.20 -0.80 -9.15
C PRO A 43 10.42 -0.97 -7.84
N TYR A 44 9.16 -1.38 -7.96
CA TYR A 44 8.28 -1.62 -6.80
C TYR A 44 8.85 -2.76 -5.95
N ARG A 45 9.12 -2.46 -4.68
CA ARG A 45 9.58 -3.45 -3.71
C ARG A 45 8.37 -4.15 -3.10
N TRP A 46 8.20 -5.43 -3.46
CA TRP A 46 7.10 -6.27 -2.98
C TRP A 46 7.28 -6.72 -1.52
N GLU A 47 8.51 -6.65 -1.01
CA GLU A 47 8.90 -7.04 0.34
C GLU A 47 9.16 -5.79 1.17
N ALA A 48 8.57 -5.74 2.37
CA ALA A 48 8.95 -4.73 3.34
C ALA A 48 10.42 -4.99 3.72
N LYS A 49 11.30 -4.02 3.49
CA LYS A 49 12.66 -4.09 4.01
C LYS A 49 12.54 -4.29 5.52
N ALA A 50 13.02 -5.44 6.03
CA ALA A 50 13.27 -5.58 7.46
C ALA A 50 14.25 -4.46 7.82
N ALA A 51 13.76 -3.51 8.60
CA ALA A 51 14.60 -2.49 9.20
C ALA A 51 15.46 -3.14 10.28
#